data_AF-N8VC78-F1
#
_entry.id   AF-N8VC78-F1
#
_cell.length_a   1.000
_cell.length_b   1.000
_cell.length_c   1.000
_cell.angle_alpha   90.00
_cell.angle_beta   90.00
_cell.angle_gamma   90.00
#
_symmetry.space_group_name_H-M   'P 1'
#
loop_
_entity.id
_entity.type
_entity.pdbx_description
1 polymer ?
#
loop_
_entity_poly.entity_id
_entity_poly.type
_entity_poly.pdbx_seq_one_letter_code
_entity_poly.pdbx_strand_id
1 'polypeptide(L)'
;MSNMSIYRNENIRKINDFLMKISIVLSNTTELERQLLASFVFGVIYAGGRERGLNPSEIHALSILSLQDFFQYSPEQAYDFTGLLIEAASNKEEHKVMNAIIHCGIRGYDQWKIEDYPSLKKDIETIFNEFKK
;
A
#
# COMPACT_ATOMS: atom_id res chain seq x y z
N MET A 1 -22.15 -7.45 12.65
CA MET A 1 -20.81 -6.91 12.33
C MET A 1 -20.76 -6.68 10.83
N SER A 2 -20.44 -5.48 10.36
CA SER A 2 -20.34 -5.20 8.92
C SER A 2 -19.17 -5.96 8.32
N ASN A 3 -19.34 -6.56 7.14
CA ASN A 3 -18.27 -7.24 6.39
C ASN A 3 -17.00 -6.36 6.28
N MET A 4 -17.17 -5.03 6.21
CA MET A 4 -16.08 -4.07 6.15
C MET A 4 -15.17 -4.07 7.39
N SER A 5 -15.72 -4.31 8.58
CA SER A 5 -14.92 -4.38 9.82
C SER A 5 -14.02 -5.62 9.87
N ILE A 6 -14.48 -6.72 9.29
CA ILE A 6 -13.69 -7.96 9.17
C ILE A 6 -12.57 -7.76 8.15
N TYR A 7 -12.91 -7.22 6.97
CA TYR A 7 -11.91 -6.93 5.93
C TYR A 7 -10.85 -5.93 6.39
N ARG A 8 -11.23 -4.91 7.15
CA ARG A 8 -10.31 -3.94 7.75
C ARG A 8 -9.29 -4.62 8.67
N ASN A 9 -9.77 -5.42 9.63
CA ASN A 9 -8.90 -6.11 10.58
C ASN A 9 -7.96 -7.11 9.89
N GLU A 10 -8.46 -7.84 8.89
CA GLU A 10 -7.63 -8.75 8.10
C GLU A 10 -6.58 -8.02 7.27
N ASN A 11 -6.94 -6.90 6.63
CA ASN A 11 -6.01 -6.09 5.85
C ASN A 11 -4.90 -5.53 6.74
N ILE A 12 -5.23 -4.95 7.89
CA ILE A 12 -4.24 -4.44 8.84
C ILE A 12 -3.30 -5.57 9.28
N ARG A 13 -3.83 -6.75 9.61
CA ARG A 13 -3.00 -7.90 10.00
C ARG A 13 -2.06 -8.34 8.87
N LYS A 14 -2.55 -8.39 7.63
CA LYS A 14 -1.76 -8.79 6.46
C LYS A 14 -0.69 -7.75 6.13
N ILE A 15 -1.01 -6.46 6.16
CA ILE A 15 -0.04 -5.38 5.95
C ILE A 15 1.04 -5.40 7.04
N ASN A 16 0.65 -5.64 8.30
CA ASN A 16 1.61 -5.73 9.40
C ASN A 16 2.53 -6.96 9.26
N ASP A 17 1.96 -8.14 8.97
CA ASP A 17 2.76 -9.35 8.69
C ASP A 17 3.72 -9.11 7.51
N PHE A 18 3.21 -8.54 6.42
CA PHE A 18 3.96 -8.15 5.25
C PHE A 18 5.17 -7.27 5.60
N LEU A 19 4.99 -6.17 6.36
CA LEU A 19 6.09 -5.29 6.74
C LEU A 19 7.07 -5.94 7.73
N MET A 20 6.58 -6.74 8.67
CA MET A 20 7.44 -7.48 9.60
C MET A 20 8.37 -8.44 8.86
N LYS A 21 7.85 -9.16 7.84
CA LYS A 21 8.66 -10.12 7.05
C LYS A 21 9.81 -9.46 6.30
N ILE A 22 9.65 -8.20 5.89
CA ILE A 22 10.69 -7.42 5.22
C ILE A 22 11.49 -6.50 6.16
N SER A 23 11.25 -6.59 7.48
CA SER A 23 11.94 -5.83 8.52
C SER A 23 11.80 -4.31 8.43
N ILE A 24 10.65 -3.82 7.93
CA ILE A 24 10.36 -2.39 7.89
C ILE A 24 9.59 -2.00 9.15
N VAL A 25 10.10 -1.01 9.87
CA VAL A 25 9.45 -0.41 11.03
C VAL A 25 8.99 1.00 10.67
N LEU A 26 7.67 1.22 10.63
CA LEU A 26 7.09 2.51 10.24
C LEU A 26 7.58 3.70 11.08
N SER A 27 7.84 3.51 12.38
CA SER A 27 8.33 4.60 13.23
C SER A 27 9.72 5.12 12.83
N ASN A 28 10.47 4.35 12.04
CA ASN A 28 11.82 4.69 11.60
C ASN A 28 11.84 5.30 10.20
N THR A 29 10.69 5.40 9.52
CA THR A 29 10.60 5.98 8.17
C THR A 29 10.47 7.50 8.24
N THR A 30 11.13 8.20 7.33
CA THR A 30 10.85 9.61 7.02
C THR A 30 9.45 9.77 6.41
N GLU A 31 8.93 11.00 6.33
CA GLU A 31 7.64 11.25 5.68
C GLU A 31 7.61 10.76 4.24
N LEU A 32 8.69 11.01 3.49
CA LEU A 32 8.80 10.56 2.10
C LEU A 32 8.78 9.03 2.00
N GLU A 33 9.59 8.33 2.80
CA GLU A 33 9.58 6.86 2.84
C GLU A 33 8.20 6.31 3.23
N ARG A 34 7.52 6.96 4.17
CA ARG A 34 6.17 6.60 4.59
C ARG A 34 5.15 6.76 3.45
N GLN A 35 5.25 7.82 2.66
CA GLN A 35 4.40 8.03 1.47
C GLN A 35 4.72 7.04 0.34
N LEU A 36 5.99 6.75 0.09
CA LEU A 36 6.41 5.72 -0.88
C LEU A 36 5.85 4.34 -0.48
N LEU A 37 5.97 3.99 0.80
CA LEU A 37 5.47 2.73 1.33
C LEU A 37 3.93 2.66 1.33
N ALA A 38 3.25 3.75 1.66
CA ALA A 38 1.80 3.85 1.55
C ALA A 38 1.31 3.66 0.11
N SER A 39 2.01 4.23 -0.87
CA SER A 39 1.72 4.05 -2.30
C SER A 39 1.90 2.60 -2.73
N PHE A 40 2.95 1.94 -2.24
CA PHE A 40 3.17 0.52 -2.46
C PHE A 40 2.04 -0.32 -1.84
N VAL A 41 1.70 -0.07 -0.57
CA VAL A 41 0.65 -0.80 0.15
C VAL A 41 -0.72 -0.58 -0.49
N PHE A 42 -0.99 0.59 -1.06
CA PHE A 42 -2.19 0.81 -1.87
C PHE A 42 -2.28 -0.18 -3.04
N GLY A 43 -1.18 -0.43 -3.75
CA GLY A 43 -1.11 -1.48 -4.78
C GLY A 43 -1.41 -2.88 -4.25
N VAL A 44 -0.89 -3.22 -3.06
CA VAL A 44 -1.16 -4.49 -2.38
C VAL A 44 -2.64 -4.63 -2.03
N ILE A 45 -3.25 -3.58 -1.44
CA ILE A 45 -4.68 -3.55 -1.09
C ILE A 45 -5.53 -3.68 -2.35
N TYR A 46 -5.16 -2.97 -3.42
CA TYR A 46 -5.86 -3.05 -4.70
C TYR A 46 -5.84 -4.48 -5.25
N ALA A 47 -4.67 -5.12 -5.35
CA ALA A 47 -4.55 -6.49 -5.84
C ALA A 47 -5.35 -7.49 -4.99
N GLY A 48 -5.17 -7.45 -3.67
CA GLY A 48 -5.87 -8.34 -2.76
C GLY A 48 -7.37 -8.10 -2.67
N GLY A 49 -7.83 -6.85 -2.81
CA GLY A 49 -9.25 -6.51 -2.88
C GLY A 49 -9.90 -7.00 -4.17
N ARG A 50 -9.23 -6.82 -5.31
CA ARG A 50 -9.67 -7.34 -6.61
C ARG A 50 -9.78 -8.86 -6.62
N GLU A 51 -8.80 -9.57 -6.05
CA GLU A 51 -8.85 -11.03 -5.92
C GLU A 51 -10.04 -11.50 -5.07
N ARG A 52 -10.43 -10.73 -4.04
CA ARG A 52 -11.58 -11.02 -3.17
C ARG A 52 -12.92 -10.59 -3.77
N GLY A 53 -12.93 -10.05 -4.99
CA GLY A 53 -14.15 -9.58 -5.65
C GLY A 53 -14.72 -8.28 -5.08
N LEU A 54 -13.92 -7.50 -4.34
CA LEU A 54 -14.35 -6.20 -3.83
C LEU A 54 -14.54 -5.22 -4.98
N ASN A 55 -15.58 -4.39 -4.86
CA ASN A 55 -15.82 -3.33 -5.83
C ASN A 55 -14.86 -2.13 -5.59
N PRO A 56 -14.70 -1.21 -6.56
CA PRO A 56 -13.77 -0.08 -6.44
C PRO A 56 -14.02 0.81 -5.21
N SER A 57 -15.27 1.01 -4.81
CA SER A 57 -15.61 1.84 -3.65
C SER A 57 -15.20 1.17 -2.33
N GLU A 58 -15.31 -0.15 -2.25
CA GLU A 58 -14.84 -0.92 -1.11
C GLU A 58 -13.32 -0.90 -0.99
N ILE A 59 -12.60 -1.04 -2.12
CA ILE A 59 -11.13 -0.93 -2.15
C ILE A 59 -10.69 0.47 -1.73
N HIS A 60 -11.36 1.51 -2.23
CA HIS A 60 -11.11 2.90 -1.83
C HIS A 60 -11.29 3.07 -0.31
N ALA A 61 -12.43 2.63 0.25
CA ALA A 61 -12.67 2.71 1.69
C ALA A 61 -11.60 1.97 2.51
N LEU A 62 -11.18 0.77 2.05
CA LEU A 62 -10.10 0.02 2.70
C LEU A 62 -8.75 0.75 2.65
N SER A 63 -8.44 1.41 1.54
CA SER A 63 -7.22 2.21 1.43
C SER A 63 -7.21 3.39 2.41
N ILE A 64 -8.32 4.15 2.50
CA ILE A 64 -8.44 5.25 3.48
C ILE A 64 -8.23 4.73 4.91
N LEU A 65 -8.94 3.65 5.27
CA LEU A 65 -8.82 3.06 6.60
C LEU A 65 -7.39 2.59 6.89
N SER A 66 -6.72 1.99 5.90
CA SER A 66 -5.33 1.54 6.06
C SER A 66 -4.38 2.71 6.27
N LEU A 67 -4.57 3.83 5.55
CA LEU A 67 -3.79 5.05 5.74
C LEU A 67 -3.97 5.66 7.13
N GLN A 68 -5.18 5.65 7.67
CA GLN A 68 -5.45 6.14 9.03
C GLN A 68 -4.87 5.20 10.09
N ASP A 69 -5.26 3.93 10.03
CA ASP A 69 -4.99 2.97 11.11
C ASP A 69 -3.53 2.54 11.17
N PHE A 70 -2.88 2.44 10.03
CA PHE A 70 -1.54 1.87 9.92
C PHE A 70 -0.50 2.96 9.72
N PHE A 71 -0.70 3.86 8.76
CA PHE A 71 0.23 4.95 8.47
C PHE A 71 0.06 6.17 9.36
N GLN A 72 -0.95 6.16 10.25
CA GLN A 72 -1.24 7.23 11.22
C GLN A 72 -1.51 8.59 10.57
N TYR A 73 -2.04 8.59 9.34
CA TYR A 73 -2.50 9.82 8.70
C TYR A 73 -3.82 10.27 9.32
N SER A 74 -4.02 11.58 9.42
CA SER A 74 -5.32 12.14 9.80
C SER A 74 -6.40 11.77 8.77
N PRO A 75 -7.70 11.82 9.13
CA PRO A 75 -8.76 11.50 8.18
C PRO A 75 -8.72 12.30 6.87
N GLU A 76 -8.39 13.59 6.95
CA GLU A 76 -8.23 14.49 5.80
C GLU A 76 -7.04 14.07 4.93
N GLN A 77 -5.86 13.89 5.53
CA GLN A 77 -4.66 13.42 4.81
C GLN A 77 -4.89 12.07 4.13
N ALA A 78 -5.55 11.13 4.82
CA ALA A 78 -5.85 9.82 4.26
C ALA A 78 -6.81 9.88 3.07
N TYR A 79 -7.82 10.75 3.16
CA TYR A 79 -8.78 10.97 2.07
C TYR A 79 -8.10 11.57 0.84
N ASP A 80 -7.39 12.68 1.03
CA ASP A 80 -6.71 13.40 -0.06
C ASP A 80 -5.65 12.52 -0.72
N PHE A 81 -4.84 11.84 0.10
CA PHE A 81 -3.78 10.99 -0.43
C PHE A 81 -4.34 9.77 -1.17
N THR A 82 -5.44 9.17 -0.69
CA THR A 82 -6.06 8.06 -1.43
C THR A 82 -6.62 8.53 -2.78
N GLY A 83 -7.19 9.74 -2.85
CA GLY A 83 -7.61 10.35 -4.12
C GLY A 83 -6.45 10.47 -5.11
N LEU A 84 -5.32 10.99 -4.64
CA LEU A 84 -4.09 11.10 -5.44
C LEU A 84 -3.57 9.73 -5.90
N LEU A 85 -3.63 8.69 -5.06
CA LEU A 85 -3.21 7.33 -5.41
C LEU A 85 -4.12 6.70 -6.48
N ILE A 86 -5.42 6.93 -6.41
CA ILE A 86 -6.39 6.47 -7.42
C ILE A 86 -6.13 7.14 -8.78
N GLU A 87 -5.89 8.44 -8.76
CA GLU A 87 -5.53 9.21 -9.96
C GLU A 87 -4.21 8.69 -10.54
N ALA A 88 -3.18 8.54 -9.72
CA ALA A 88 -1.88 8.02 -10.14
C ALA A 88 -1.93 6.59 -10.67
N ALA A 89 -2.80 5.73 -10.14
CA ALA A 89 -3.01 4.38 -10.65
C ALA A 89 -3.60 4.37 -12.07
N SER A 90 -4.41 5.39 -12.41
CA SER A 90 -5.17 5.46 -13.66
C SER A 90 -4.49 6.34 -14.72
N ASN A 91 -3.64 7.29 -14.33
CA ASN A 91 -2.95 8.23 -15.22
C ASN A 91 -1.42 8.11 -15.12
N LYS A 92 -0.85 7.17 -15.90
CA LYS A 92 0.59 6.90 -15.90
C LYS A 92 1.42 8.09 -16.38
N GLU A 93 0.95 8.87 -17.34
CA GLU A 93 1.77 9.93 -17.95
C GLU A 93 2.04 11.09 -17.00
N GLU A 94 1.07 11.44 -16.15
CA GLU A 94 1.19 12.51 -15.17
C GLU A 94 1.86 12.05 -13.86
N HIS A 95 1.72 10.78 -13.49
CA HIS A 95 2.21 10.24 -12.21
C HIS A 95 3.16 9.05 -12.36
N LYS A 96 4.12 9.12 -13.31
CA LYS A 96 5.00 7.99 -13.68
C LYS A 96 5.62 7.24 -12.50
N VAL A 97 6.17 7.98 -11.54
CA VAL A 97 6.82 7.42 -10.35
C VAL A 97 5.82 6.69 -9.45
N MET A 98 4.74 7.37 -9.07
CA MET A 98 3.76 6.81 -8.13
C MET A 98 3.00 5.65 -8.77
N ASN A 99 2.70 5.73 -10.07
CA ASN A 99 2.16 4.62 -10.84
C ASN A 99 3.09 3.39 -10.82
N ALA A 100 4.40 3.60 -10.99
CA ALA A 100 5.38 2.51 -10.94
C ALA A 100 5.43 1.85 -9.55
N ILE A 101 5.38 2.65 -8.48
CA ILE A 101 5.36 2.16 -7.10
C ILE A 101 4.07 1.38 -6.80
N ILE A 102 2.92 1.87 -7.24
CA ILE A 102 1.62 1.17 -7.09
C ILE A 102 1.66 -0.18 -7.82
N HIS A 103 2.18 -0.21 -9.06
CA HIS A 103 2.35 -1.47 -9.79
C HIS A 103 3.38 -2.40 -9.13
N CYS A 104 4.40 -1.83 -8.48
CA CYS A 104 5.32 -2.61 -7.64
C CYS A 104 4.59 -3.25 -6.46
N GLY A 105 3.67 -2.51 -5.82
CA GLY A 105 2.79 -3.04 -4.77
C GLY A 105 1.89 -4.18 -5.24
N ILE A 106 1.33 -4.07 -6.44
CA ILE A 106 0.53 -5.15 -7.05
C ILE A 106 1.37 -6.42 -7.22
N ARG A 107 2.59 -6.31 -7.78
CA ARG A 107 3.53 -7.45 -7.86
C ARG A 107 3.94 -7.95 -6.48
N GLY A 108 4.10 -7.05 -5.52
CA GLY A 108 4.44 -7.36 -4.15
C GLY A 108 3.40 -8.22 -3.45
N TYR A 109 2.12 -8.07 -3.80
CA TYR A 109 1.07 -8.96 -3.32
C TYR A 109 1.26 -10.40 -3.82
N ASP A 110 1.62 -10.58 -5.09
CA ASP A 110 1.90 -11.91 -5.65
C ASP A 110 3.15 -12.54 -5.03
N GLN A 111 4.22 -11.76 -4.84
CA GLN A 111 5.45 -12.19 -4.16
C GLN A 111 5.15 -12.65 -2.72
N TRP A 112 4.34 -11.88 -1.97
CA TRP A 112 3.94 -12.24 -0.61
C TRP A 112 3.16 -13.57 -0.58
N LYS A 113 2.27 -13.81 -1.54
CA LYS A 113 1.50 -15.06 -1.63
C LYS A 113 2.36 -16.31 -1.86
N ILE A 114 3.48 -16.18 -2.57
CA ILE A 114 4.42 -17.28 -2.83
C ILE A 114 5.60 -17.29 -1.85
N GLU A 115 5.53 -16.48 -0.79
CA GLU A 115 6.56 -16.33 0.24
C GLU A 115 7.94 -15.87 -0.28
N ASP A 116 7.97 -15.17 -1.43
CA ASP A 116 9.19 -14.56 -1.98
C ASP A 116 9.52 -13.22 -1.30
N TYR A 117 9.73 -13.29 0.02
CA TYR A 117 10.10 -12.14 0.84
C TYR A 117 11.44 -11.50 0.45
N PRO A 118 12.47 -12.24 -0.01
CA PRO A 118 13.71 -11.62 -0.47
C PRO A 118 13.52 -10.67 -1.66
N SER A 119 12.78 -11.08 -2.70
CA SER A 119 12.49 -10.19 -3.85
C SER A 119 11.64 -9.01 -3.42
N LEU A 120 10.64 -9.24 -2.58
CA LEU A 120 9.77 -8.21 -2.05
C LEU A 120 10.53 -7.13 -1.27
N LYS A 121 11.45 -7.56 -0.39
CA LYS A 121 12.30 -6.65 0.37
C LYS A 121 13.17 -5.82 -0.56
N LYS A 122 13.78 -6.46 -1.57
CA LYS A 122 14.62 -5.80 -2.57
C LYS A 122 13.85 -4.74 -3.36
N ASP A 123 12.60 -5.00 -3.72
CA ASP A 123 11.75 -4.04 -4.43
C ASP A 123 11.54 -2.76 -3.60
N ILE A 124 11.25 -2.89 -2.30
CA ILE A 124 11.05 -1.73 -1.42
C ILE A 124 12.36 -1.00 -1.13
N GLU A 125 13.47 -1.72 -0.90
CA GLU A 125 14.78 -1.10 -0.74
C GLU A 125 15.20 -0.33 -2.00
N THR A 126 14.90 -0.86 -3.19
CA THR A 126 15.16 -0.19 -4.46
C THR A 126 14.39 1.12 -4.54
N ILE A 127 13.09 1.09 -4.20
CA ILE A 127 12.26 2.30 -4.11
C ILE A 127 12.90 3.30 -3.14
N PHE A 128 13.22 2.92 -1.91
CA PHE A 128 13.81 3.87 -0.94
C PHE A 128 15.15 4.45 -1.40
N ASN A 129 15.99 3.65 -2.04
CA ASN A 129 17.31 4.10 -2.51
C ASN A 129 17.22 5.05 -3.71
N GLU A 130 16.18 4.94 -4.55
CA GLU A 130 15.98 5.86 -5.67
C GLU A 130 15.69 7.30 -5.21
N PHE A 131 15.05 7.47 -4.04
CA PHE A 131 14.61 8.77 -3.51
C PHE A 131 15.48 9.33 -2.37
N LYS A 132 16.58 8.65 -2.02
CA LYS A 132 17.57 9.09 -1.01
C LYS A 132 18.71 9.95 -1.57
N LYS A 133 18.63 10.39 -2.83
CA LYS A 133 19.68 11.16 -3.51
C LYS A 133 19.61 12.64 -3.23
#